data_AF-A0A1I8H985-F1
#
_entry.id   AF-A0A1I8H985-F1
#
_cell.length_a   1.000
_cell.length_b   1.000
_cell.length_c   1.000
_cell.angle_alpha   90.00
_cell.angle_beta   90.00
_cell.angle_gamma   90.00
#
_symmetry.space_group_name_H-M   'P 1'
#
loop_
_entity.id
_entity.type
_entity.pdbx_description
1 polymer ?
#
loop_
_entity_poly.entity_id
_entity_poly.type
_entity_poly.pdbx_seq_one_letter_code
_entity_poly.pdbx_strand_id
1 'polypeptide(L)'
;MDSDKCSENDASGKSEEPMPRKSSTVSLGVDVPPDCTIDLAELVKRLLSFQAPNDDYSVHPELTAQDCLIVCHMAIKYLSSSTSVCVQTDSPINIVGDLHGQFHDLLRFFDQLGQPPQAKFLFLGDYVNKGKFSLEVIVLLLSLMLMYPDSVVLLRGSSECASKCSHYGFKDELIGRFGANSGTSVLVGFLRCFQWLPLAAIVGGKLLCCHGGVSPSFELEPFASGQPETNADLLNNKIERPFELQQFGLACDLLCSDPMKSPARDNFEVSVPEGERLKLNWVTRGRSCSYHFSKEALSEVLRILNLSLLIRGKCHGPDGFNVLLDRRCVALISSTDYLGQKKNNASVLQIDSSNINTRKPGAFFVLCPVKAAAKHLQHLWQSAGEIADSVVLLRGSSECASKCSHYGFKDELIGRFGANSGTSVLVGFLRCFQWLPLAAIVGGKLLCCHGGVSPSFELEPFASGQPETNADLLNNKIERPFELQQFGLACDLLCSDPMKSPARDNFEVSVPEGERLKLNWVTRGRSCSYHFSKEALCSSLRSVNAALLVRGREIANEGFALRHDRLCITLCSAPGYHGTRGNKGAALQIEDREVNLDRPGSFFVLTPRSELLSEKNRSFLYWHSTA
;
A
#
# COMPACT_ATOMS: atom_id res chain seq x y z
N MET A 1 1.01 -69.62 -32.39
CA MET A 1 0.13 -69.79 -31.21
C MET A 1 -0.36 -68.41 -30.82
N ASP A 2 -0.87 -67.64 -31.78
CA ASP A 2 -2.22 -67.71 -32.40
C ASP A 2 -3.08 -66.69 -31.63
N SER A 3 -3.16 -65.44 -32.15
CA SER A 3 -4.22 -64.95 -33.05
C SER A 3 -5.49 -64.58 -32.23
N ASP A 4 -6.24 -63.51 -32.43
CA ASP A 4 -6.27 -62.46 -33.45
C ASP A 4 -7.28 -61.38 -33.01
N LYS A 5 -7.29 -60.29 -33.77
CA LYS A 5 -8.11 -59.05 -33.67
C LYS A 5 -9.62 -59.18 -34.01
N CYS A 6 -10.33 -58.06 -33.77
CA CYS A 6 -11.55 -57.49 -34.43
C CYS A 6 -12.82 -57.49 -33.54
N SER A 7 -13.70 -56.47 -33.46
CA SER A 7 -14.02 -55.25 -34.27
C SER A 7 -14.89 -54.28 -33.41
N GLU A 8 -14.65 -52.96 -33.35
CA GLU A 8 -15.28 -51.84 -34.13
C GLU A 8 -16.84 -51.74 -34.14
N ASN A 9 -17.42 -50.72 -33.46
CA ASN A 9 -18.12 -49.58 -34.09
C ASN A 9 -18.95 -48.64 -33.14
N ASP A 10 -18.68 -47.34 -33.30
CA ASP A 10 -19.54 -46.14 -33.39
C ASP A 10 -20.55 -45.65 -32.31
N ALA A 11 -20.16 -44.51 -31.73
CA ALA A 11 -20.84 -43.21 -31.61
C ALA A 11 -22.39 -43.07 -31.56
N SER A 12 -22.88 -42.42 -30.49
CA SER A 12 -23.71 -41.19 -30.60
C SER A 12 -23.91 -40.53 -29.22
N GLY A 13 -23.76 -39.21 -29.17
CA GLY A 13 -23.85 -38.43 -27.94
C GLY A 13 -25.29 -38.08 -27.55
N LYS A 14 -25.51 -37.89 -26.23
CA LYS A 14 -26.53 -37.01 -25.66
C LYS A 14 -26.01 -36.48 -24.32
N SER A 15 -25.94 -35.16 -24.22
CA SER A 15 -25.71 -34.39 -23.00
C SER A 15 -26.90 -34.53 -22.06
N GLU A 16 -26.71 -35.11 -20.89
CA GLU A 16 -27.69 -35.07 -19.79
C GLU A 16 -27.36 -33.91 -18.85
N GLU A 17 -28.31 -32.98 -18.73
CA GLU A 17 -28.33 -31.91 -17.73
C GLU A 17 -28.41 -32.52 -16.31
N PRO A 18 -27.74 -31.94 -15.29
CA PRO A 18 -27.91 -32.42 -13.93
C PRO A 18 -29.23 -31.92 -13.33
N MET A 19 -30.11 -32.86 -12.99
CA MET A 19 -31.35 -32.63 -12.25
C MET A 19 -31.15 -31.98 -10.86
N PRO A 20 -32.15 -31.23 -10.35
CA PRO A 20 -32.04 -30.49 -9.11
C PRO A 20 -32.10 -31.44 -7.90
N ARG A 21 -31.10 -31.36 -7.01
CA ARG A 21 -31.08 -32.12 -5.75
C ARG A 21 -31.97 -31.45 -4.71
N LYS A 22 -32.92 -32.23 -4.21
CA LYS A 22 -33.94 -31.90 -3.21
C LYS A 22 -33.33 -31.43 -1.87
N SER A 23 -34.00 -30.45 -1.25
CA SER A 23 -33.68 -29.89 0.05
C SER A 23 -33.80 -30.92 1.18
N SER A 24 -32.74 -31.07 1.96
CA SER A 24 -32.81 -31.65 3.31
C SER A 24 -32.72 -30.52 4.33
N THR A 25 -33.83 -30.25 5.00
CA THR A 25 -33.96 -29.24 6.05
C THR A 25 -33.26 -29.74 7.32
N VAL A 26 -32.21 -29.04 7.77
CA VAL A 26 -31.65 -29.19 9.11
C VAL A 26 -32.02 -27.94 9.90
N SER A 27 -32.80 -28.11 10.96
CA SER A 27 -33.23 -27.02 11.85
C SER A 27 -32.06 -26.52 12.70
N LEU A 28 -31.55 -25.33 12.39
CA LEU A 28 -30.61 -24.60 13.23
C LEU A 28 -31.35 -23.47 13.93
N GLY A 29 -31.46 -23.55 15.26
CA GLY A 29 -32.21 -22.63 16.11
C GLY A 29 -31.67 -21.19 16.11
N VAL A 30 -32.08 -20.40 15.13
CA VAL A 30 -32.31 -18.95 15.21
C VAL A 30 -33.60 -18.71 14.42
N ASP A 31 -34.62 -18.18 15.07
CA ASP A 31 -35.89 -17.80 14.44
C ASP A 31 -35.66 -16.62 13.48
N VAL A 32 -35.11 -16.87 12.30
CA VAL A 32 -35.15 -15.90 11.18
C VAL A 32 -36.37 -16.28 10.34
N PRO A 33 -37.41 -15.44 10.29
CA PRO A 33 -38.59 -15.72 9.48
C PRO A 33 -38.21 -15.92 8.00
N PRO A 34 -38.80 -16.91 7.31
CA PRO A 34 -38.46 -17.25 5.93
C PRO A 34 -38.68 -16.12 4.91
N ASP A 35 -39.45 -15.08 5.27
CA ASP A 35 -39.79 -13.93 4.42
C ASP A 35 -38.88 -12.70 4.63
N CYS A 36 -37.82 -12.81 5.43
CA CYS A 36 -36.90 -11.70 5.69
C CYS A 36 -35.78 -11.65 4.65
N THR A 37 -35.96 -10.81 3.63
CA THR A 37 -34.93 -10.51 2.62
C THR A 37 -34.20 -9.22 2.94
N ILE A 38 -32.87 -9.22 2.82
CA ILE A 38 -32.05 -8.00 2.86
C ILE A 38 -31.49 -7.71 1.47
N ASP A 39 -31.52 -6.43 1.07
CA ASP A 39 -30.79 -5.97 -0.10
C ASP A 39 -29.32 -5.73 0.29
N LEU A 40 -28.46 -6.72 0.00
CA LEU A 40 -27.03 -6.63 0.28
C LEU A 40 -26.36 -5.47 -0.47
N ALA A 41 -26.82 -5.13 -1.67
CA ALA A 41 -26.21 -4.07 -2.47
C ALA A 41 -26.46 -2.70 -1.83
N GLU A 42 -27.68 -2.45 -1.36
CA GLU A 42 -28.01 -1.22 -0.65
C GLU A 42 -27.31 -1.16 0.72
N LEU A 43 -27.23 -2.28 1.45
CA LEU A 43 -26.48 -2.35 2.71
C LEU A 43 -25.00 -2.00 2.50
N VAL A 44 -24.34 -2.62 1.52
CA VAL A 44 -22.93 -2.38 1.20
C VAL A 44 -22.73 -0.94 0.77
N LYS A 45 -23.59 -0.41 -0.11
CA LYS A 45 -23.53 0.98 -0.56
C LYS A 45 -23.63 1.94 0.62
N ARG A 46 -24.60 1.75 1.52
CA ARG A 46 -24.78 2.57 2.73
C ARG A 46 -23.54 2.58 3.63
N LEU A 47 -22.91 1.42 3.84
CA LEU A 47 -21.70 1.31 4.65
C LEU A 47 -20.47 1.92 3.95
N LEU A 48 -20.28 1.66 2.66
CA LEU A 48 -19.15 2.20 1.89
C LEU A 48 -19.23 3.72 1.72
N SER A 49 -20.43 4.27 1.57
CA SER A 49 -20.63 5.72 1.41
C SER A 49 -20.77 6.46 2.75
N PHE A 50 -20.54 5.80 3.88
CA PHE A 50 -20.71 6.43 5.19
C PHE A 50 -19.67 7.54 5.39
N GLN A 51 -20.17 8.74 5.68
CA GLN A 51 -19.37 9.89 6.08
C GLN A 51 -19.78 10.30 7.49
N ALA A 52 -18.80 10.43 8.38
CA ALA A 52 -19.03 10.88 9.74
C ALA A 52 -19.63 12.30 9.73
N PRO A 53 -20.86 12.51 10.24
CA PRO A 53 -21.46 13.84 10.25
C PRO A 53 -20.61 14.82 11.06
N ASN A 54 -20.29 15.98 10.48
CA ASN A 54 -19.46 17.01 11.13
C ASN A 54 -18.09 16.49 11.64
N ASP A 55 -17.51 15.49 10.98
CA ASP A 55 -16.28 14.81 11.43
C ASP A 55 -16.40 14.17 12.83
N ASP A 56 -17.62 13.84 13.28
CA ASP A 56 -17.85 13.12 14.52
C ASP A 56 -17.69 11.60 14.31
N TYR A 57 -16.46 11.13 14.48
CA TYR A 57 -16.08 9.71 14.42
C TYR A 57 -16.58 8.88 15.62
N SER A 58 -17.55 9.38 16.40
CA SER A 58 -18.33 8.59 17.34
C SER A 58 -19.69 8.16 16.78
N VAL A 59 -20.12 8.73 15.66
CA VAL A 59 -21.38 8.40 15.00
C VAL A 59 -21.22 7.13 14.19
N HIS A 60 -22.23 6.27 14.28
CA HIS A 60 -22.27 4.97 13.60
C HIS A 60 -23.28 4.94 12.47
N PRO A 61 -23.02 4.21 11.37
CA PRO A 61 -24.05 3.93 10.38
C PRO A 61 -25.17 3.08 10.99
N GLU A 62 -26.38 3.29 10.49
CA GLU A 62 -27.55 2.56 10.97
C GLU A 62 -27.50 1.09 10.52
N LEU A 63 -27.53 0.19 11.48
CA LEU A 63 -27.62 -1.26 11.30
C LEU A 63 -28.66 -1.79 12.27
N THR A 64 -29.56 -2.66 11.81
CA THR A 64 -30.53 -3.31 12.70
C THR A 64 -30.02 -4.69 13.14
N ALA A 65 -30.50 -5.18 14.28
CA ALA A 65 -30.19 -6.54 14.73
C ALA A 65 -30.65 -7.60 13.70
N GLN A 66 -31.76 -7.33 13.02
CA GLN A 66 -32.30 -8.20 11.98
C GLN A 66 -31.38 -8.26 10.76
N ASP A 67 -30.86 -7.12 10.29
CA ASP A 67 -29.89 -7.07 9.19
C ASP A 67 -28.68 -7.96 9.50
N CYS A 68 -28.15 -7.82 10.71
CA CYS A 68 -26.97 -8.56 11.16
C CYS A 68 -27.22 -10.08 11.19
N LEU A 69 -28.38 -10.51 11.69
CA LEU A 69 -28.77 -11.92 11.75
C LEU A 69 -28.97 -12.52 10.36
N ILE A 70 -29.59 -11.79 9.43
CA ILE A 70 -29.77 -12.24 8.04
C ILE A 70 -28.40 -12.40 7.36
N VAL A 71 -27.50 -11.42 7.49
CA VAL A 71 -26.13 -11.49 6.95
C VAL A 71 -25.38 -12.69 7.52
N CYS A 72 -25.47 -12.94 8.84
CA CYS A 72 -24.86 -14.12 9.46
C CYS A 72 -25.42 -15.42 8.89
N HIS A 73 -26.74 -15.51 8.71
CA HIS A 73 -27.38 -16.70 8.14
C HIS A 73 -26.92 -16.97 6.70
N MET A 74 -26.90 -15.94 5.86
CA MET A 74 -26.43 -16.03 4.48
C MET A 74 -24.95 -16.43 4.43
N ALA A 75 -24.11 -15.83 5.26
CA ALA A 75 -22.68 -16.14 5.35
C ALA A 75 -22.44 -17.59 5.80
N ILE A 76 -23.17 -18.08 6.80
CA ILE A 76 -23.09 -19.48 7.25
C ILE A 76 -23.45 -20.43 6.10
N LYS A 77 -24.56 -20.17 5.39
CA LYS A 77 -24.99 -20.98 4.25
C LYS A 77 -23.96 -21.00 3.12
N TYR A 78 -23.35 -19.85 2.84
CA TYR A 78 -22.28 -19.75 1.84
C TYR A 78 -21.03 -20.51 2.28
N LEU A 79 -20.53 -20.25 3.50
CA LEU A 79 -19.30 -20.84 4.02
C LEU A 79 -19.42 -22.36 4.26
N SER A 80 -20.61 -22.87 4.58
CA SER A 80 -20.85 -24.31 4.78
C SER A 80 -20.94 -25.11 3.47
N SER A 81 -20.98 -24.43 2.32
CA SER A 81 -20.92 -25.10 1.00
C SER A 81 -19.55 -25.74 0.71
N SER A 82 -18.51 -25.32 1.43
CA SER A 82 -17.17 -25.89 1.37
C SER A 82 -16.62 -26.11 2.77
N THR A 83 -15.93 -27.22 2.99
CA THR A 83 -15.25 -27.52 4.27
C THR A 83 -13.77 -27.18 4.26
N SER A 84 -13.24 -26.63 3.16
CA SER A 84 -11.82 -26.25 2.99
C SER A 84 -11.29 -25.29 4.07
N VAL A 85 -10.38 -25.77 4.88
CA VAL A 85 -9.66 -25.00 5.91
C VAL A 85 -8.66 -24.03 5.27
N CYS A 86 -8.04 -24.45 4.17
CA CYS A 86 -7.11 -23.67 3.37
C CYS A 86 -7.70 -23.39 1.99
N VAL A 87 -7.91 -22.12 1.66
CA VAL A 87 -8.45 -21.69 0.37
C VAL A 87 -7.32 -21.32 -0.61
N GLN A 88 -7.56 -21.49 -1.91
CA GLN A 88 -6.62 -21.08 -2.96
C GLN A 88 -7.09 -19.79 -3.60
N THR A 89 -6.19 -18.86 -3.89
CA THR A 89 -6.53 -17.61 -4.59
C THR A 89 -5.36 -17.06 -5.40
N ASP A 90 -5.66 -16.40 -6.52
CA ASP A 90 -4.65 -15.83 -7.42
C ASP A 90 -4.41 -14.33 -7.19
N SER A 91 -3.28 -13.84 -7.72
CA SER A 91 -2.93 -12.43 -7.81
C SER A 91 -3.45 -11.81 -9.13
N PRO A 92 -3.62 -10.47 -9.24
CA PRO A 92 -3.30 -9.43 -8.26
C PRO A 92 -4.25 -9.42 -7.05
N ILE A 93 -3.71 -9.21 -5.85
CA ILE A 93 -4.48 -9.22 -4.60
C ILE A 93 -3.89 -8.28 -3.55
N ASN A 94 -4.77 -7.63 -2.78
CA ASN A 94 -4.44 -6.82 -1.62
C ASN A 94 -4.66 -7.63 -0.34
N ILE A 95 -3.60 -7.84 0.45
CA ILE A 95 -3.66 -8.63 1.69
C ILE A 95 -3.71 -7.67 2.89
N VAL A 96 -4.77 -7.80 3.68
CA VAL A 96 -5.11 -6.92 4.80
C VAL A 96 -4.95 -7.67 6.12
N GLY A 97 -4.19 -7.10 7.06
CA GLY A 97 -4.00 -7.62 8.41
C GLY A 97 -5.11 -7.20 9.37
N ASP A 98 -4.78 -7.13 10.65
CA ASP A 98 -5.73 -6.88 11.74
C ASP A 98 -6.46 -5.53 11.60
N LEU A 99 -7.78 -5.54 11.75
CA LEU A 99 -8.65 -4.35 11.63
C LEU A 99 -9.27 -3.91 12.96
N HIS A 100 -9.60 -4.84 13.84
CA HIS A 100 -10.09 -4.56 15.21
C HIS A 100 -11.09 -3.41 15.32
N GLY A 101 -12.15 -3.42 14.50
CA GLY A 101 -13.20 -2.40 14.52
C GLY A 101 -12.73 -0.99 14.10
N GLN A 102 -11.67 -0.86 13.31
CA GLN A 102 -11.23 0.39 12.68
C GLN A 102 -11.90 0.61 11.32
N PHE A 103 -13.21 0.79 11.35
CA PHE A 103 -14.06 0.93 10.16
C PHE A 103 -13.61 2.03 9.19
N HIS A 104 -13.23 3.20 9.71
CA HIS A 104 -12.79 4.30 8.85
C HIS A 104 -11.47 4.03 8.13
N ASP A 105 -10.56 3.26 8.72
CA ASP A 105 -9.33 2.85 8.04
C ASP A 105 -9.64 1.85 6.91
N LEU A 106 -10.60 0.95 7.13
CA LEU A 106 -11.09 0.05 6.09
C LEU A 106 -11.66 0.82 4.89
N LEU A 107 -12.52 1.81 5.13
CA LEU A 107 -13.06 2.67 4.06
C LEU A 107 -11.94 3.40 3.30
N ARG A 108 -10.96 3.95 4.02
CA ARG A 108 -9.80 4.61 3.42
C ARG A 108 -8.97 3.67 2.55
N PHE A 109 -8.80 2.40 2.94
CA PHE A 109 -8.14 1.42 2.08
C PHE A 109 -8.92 1.18 0.78
N PHE A 110 -10.24 1.02 0.86
CA PHE A 110 -11.08 0.86 -0.32
C PHE A 110 -11.05 2.09 -1.24
N ASP A 111 -11.02 3.30 -0.68
CA ASP A 111 -10.92 4.54 -1.47
C ASP A 111 -9.59 4.66 -2.24
N GLN A 112 -8.50 4.10 -1.70
CA GLN A 112 -7.16 4.25 -2.28
C GLN A 112 -6.75 3.06 -3.15
N LEU A 113 -7.15 1.85 -2.78
CA LEU A 113 -6.76 0.60 -3.45
C LEU A 113 -7.81 0.09 -4.45
N GLY A 114 -9.00 0.70 -4.46
CA GLY A 114 -10.16 0.25 -5.22
C GLY A 114 -11.09 -0.64 -4.40
N GLN A 115 -12.36 -0.66 -4.79
CA GLN A 115 -13.39 -1.47 -4.15
C GLN A 115 -13.54 -2.84 -4.85
N PRO A 116 -14.08 -3.86 -4.18
CA PRO A 116 -14.57 -5.06 -4.87
C PRO A 116 -15.74 -4.73 -5.80
N PRO A 117 -15.85 -5.34 -6.99
CA PRO A 117 -14.98 -6.41 -7.52
C PRO A 117 -13.75 -5.91 -8.30
N GLN A 118 -13.56 -4.60 -8.45
CA GLN A 118 -12.46 -4.02 -9.23
C GLN A 118 -11.08 -4.33 -8.64
N ALA A 119 -11.00 -4.50 -7.32
CA ALA A 119 -9.82 -4.93 -6.59
C ALA A 119 -10.12 -6.16 -5.74
N LYS A 120 -9.16 -7.10 -5.72
CA LYS A 120 -9.24 -8.35 -4.94
C LYS A 120 -8.61 -8.16 -3.56
N PHE A 121 -9.25 -8.69 -2.52
CA PHE A 121 -8.81 -8.58 -1.15
C PHE A 121 -8.79 -9.94 -0.43
N LEU A 122 -7.73 -10.17 0.33
CA LEU A 122 -7.61 -11.26 1.29
C LEU A 122 -7.42 -10.66 2.68
N PHE A 123 -8.33 -10.95 3.60
CA PHE A 123 -8.26 -10.45 4.97
C PHE A 123 -7.82 -11.55 5.94
N LEU A 124 -6.80 -11.27 6.75
CA LEU A 124 -6.12 -12.25 7.61
C LEU A 124 -6.76 -12.44 9.00
N GLY A 125 -7.98 -11.94 9.23
CA GLY A 125 -8.69 -12.07 10.51
C GLY A 125 -8.49 -10.91 11.49
N ASP A 126 -8.99 -11.07 12.72
CA ASP A 126 -9.03 -10.04 13.77
C ASP A 126 -9.77 -8.76 13.32
N TYR A 127 -11.02 -8.98 12.92
CA TYR A 127 -11.96 -7.97 12.45
C TYR A 127 -12.60 -7.19 13.59
N VAL A 128 -12.91 -7.92 14.67
CA VAL A 128 -13.71 -7.44 15.80
C VAL A 128 -12.86 -7.25 17.06
N ASN A 129 -13.51 -6.72 18.10
CA ASN A 129 -12.93 -6.38 19.40
C ASN A 129 -12.02 -5.15 19.35
N LYS A 130 -11.80 -4.55 20.53
CA LYS A 130 -10.85 -3.44 20.80
C LYS A 130 -11.19 -2.08 20.17
N GLY A 131 -11.74 -2.04 18.96
CA GLY A 131 -12.27 -0.84 18.31
C GLY A 131 -13.74 -0.60 18.60
N LYS A 132 -14.23 0.57 18.17
CA LYS A 132 -15.62 1.03 18.39
C LYS A 132 -16.60 0.58 17.31
N PHE A 133 -16.09 0.19 16.14
CA PHE A 133 -16.87 -0.11 14.95
C PHE A 133 -16.70 -1.57 14.50
N SER A 134 -16.69 -2.51 15.47
CA SER A 134 -16.48 -3.93 15.15
C SER A 134 -17.64 -4.45 14.30
N LEU A 135 -18.87 -4.04 14.63
CA LEU A 135 -20.08 -4.46 13.94
C LEU A 135 -20.06 -4.03 12.46
N GLU A 136 -19.73 -2.77 12.19
CA GLU A 136 -19.69 -2.21 10.84
C GLU A 136 -18.64 -2.89 9.98
N VAL A 137 -17.44 -3.14 10.53
CA VAL A 137 -16.37 -3.88 9.84
C VAL A 137 -16.86 -5.26 9.43
N ILE A 138 -17.37 -6.06 10.38
CA ILE A 138 -17.69 -7.45 10.07
C ILE A 138 -18.92 -7.58 9.16
N VAL A 139 -19.93 -6.72 9.32
CA VAL A 139 -21.11 -6.71 8.45
C VAL A 139 -20.73 -6.32 7.02
N LEU A 140 -19.90 -5.29 6.84
CA LEU A 140 -19.42 -4.88 5.52
C LEU A 140 -18.62 -6.01 4.85
N LEU A 141 -17.66 -6.60 5.56
CA LEU A 141 -16.81 -7.67 5.01
C LEU A 141 -17.60 -8.92 4.62
N LEU A 142 -18.52 -9.39 5.47
CA LEU A 142 -19.37 -10.54 5.15
C LEU A 142 -20.28 -10.24 3.95
N SER A 143 -20.84 -9.03 3.87
CA SER A 143 -21.69 -8.63 2.75
C SER A 143 -20.91 -8.55 1.44
N LEU A 144 -19.69 -8.00 1.46
CA LEU A 144 -18.80 -7.96 0.30
C LEU A 144 -18.36 -9.36 -0.14
N MET A 145 -18.07 -10.27 0.80
CA MET A 145 -17.77 -11.68 0.50
C MET A 145 -18.95 -12.38 -0.18
N LEU A 146 -20.18 -12.14 0.29
CA LEU A 146 -21.39 -12.72 -0.31
C LEU A 146 -21.67 -12.16 -1.70
N MET A 147 -21.41 -10.87 -1.94
CA MET A 147 -21.62 -10.23 -3.24
C MET A 147 -20.52 -10.55 -4.25
N TYR A 148 -19.27 -10.66 -3.80
CA TYR A 148 -18.09 -10.80 -4.66
C TYR A 148 -17.17 -11.93 -4.16
N PRO A 149 -17.65 -13.19 -4.19
CA PRO A 149 -16.92 -14.34 -3.63
C PRO A 149 -15.55 -14.58 -4.28
N ASP A 150 -15.40 -14.22 -5.55
CA ASP A 150 -14.12 -14.32 -6.27
C ASP A 150 -13.15 -13.19 -5.90
N SER A 151 -13.64 -12.07 -5.36
CA SER A 151 -12.85 -10.87 -5.09
C SER A 151 -12.54 -10.68 -3.60
N VAL A 152 -13.31 -11.26 -2.68
CA VAL A 152 -13.17 -11.03 -1.24
C VAL A 152 -13.07 -12.34 -0.48
N VAL A 153 -11.90 -12.59 0.11
CA VAL A 153 -11.61 -13.78 0.93
C VAL A 153 -11.38 -13.37 2.38
N LEU A 154 -12.10 -14.00 3.30
CA LEU A 154 -12.00 -13.76 4.74
C LEU A 154 -11.40 -14.98 5.44
N LEU A 155 -10.28 -14.80 6.15
CA LEU A 155 -9.71 -15.81 7.03
C LEU A 155 -10.09 -15.54 8.49
N ARG A 156 -10.17 -16.60 9.28
CA ARG A 156 -10.41 -16.49 10.71
C ARG A 156 -9.17 -15.91 11.39
N GLY A 157 -9.39 -14.97 12.31
CA GLY A 157 -8.37 -14.52 13.24
C GLY A 157 -8.53 -15.17 14.60
N SER A 158 -7.66 -14.76 15.52
CA SER A 158 -7.68 -15.25 16.88
C SER A 158 -8.73 -14.58 17.75
N SER A 159 -9.29 -13.45 17.30
CA SER A 159 -10.34 -12.65 17.97
C SER A 159 -11.75 -13.16 17.68
N GLU A 160 -11.92 -13.88 16.58
CA GLU A 160 -13.17 -14.50 16.12
C GLU A 160 -13.48 -15.82 16.88
N CYS A 161 -13.49 -15.76 18.21
CA CYS A 161 -13.88 -16.85 19.11
C CYS A 161 -14.73 -16.36 20.28
N ALA A 162 -15.52 -17.27 20.86
CA ALA A 162 -16.49 -16.94 21.92
C ALA A 162 -15.82 -16.29 23.15
N SER A 163 -14.67 -16.83 23.55
CA SER A 163 -13.92 -16.33 24.71
C SER A 163 -13.50 -14.87 24.52
N LYS A 164 -12.89 -14.52 23.37
CA LYS A 164 -12.39 -13.16 23.16
C LYS A 164 -13.51 -12.14 22.88
N CYS A 165 -14.50 -12.51 22.07
CA CYS A 165 -15.65 -11.64 21.81
C CYS A 165 -16.40 -11.25 23.10
N SER A 166 -16.38 -12.12 24.11
CA SER A 166 -17.01 -11.87 25.41
C SER A 166 -16.21 -10.95 26.33
N HIS A 167 -14.89 -10.84 26.17
CA HIS A 167 -14.01 -10.11 27.10
C HIS A 167 -13.38 -8.84 26.52
N TYR A 168 -13.32 -8.70 25.19
CA TYR A 168 -12.59 -7.62 24.52
C TYR A 168 -13.49 -6.63 23.75
N GLY A 169 -14.75 -6.51 24.19
CA GLY A 169 -15.64 -5.40 23.85
C GLY A 169 -16.72 -5.69 22.81
N PHE A 170 -16.60 -6.71 21.96
CA PHE A 170 -17.61 -6.94 20.91
C PHE A 170 -18.99 -7.27 21.48
N LYS A 171 -19.06 -8.11 22.54
CA LYS A 171 -20.32 -8.37 23.26
C LYS A 171 -20.96 -7.09 23.80
N ASP A 172 -20.16 -6.23 24.43
CA ASP A 172 -20.64 -5.00 25.05
C ASP A 172 -21.13 -4.01 23.98
N GLU A 173 -20.44 -3.93 22.84
CA GLU A 173 -20.86 -3.15 21.67
C GLU A 173 -22.24 -3.58 21.17
N LEU A 174 -22.47 -4.89 21.00
CA LEU A 174 -23.74 -5.42 20.50
C LEU A 174 -24.89 -5.23 21.50
N ILE A 175 -24.64 -5.45 22.80
CA ILE A 175 -25.64 -5.23 23.85
C ILE A 175 -25.96 -3.74 23.96
N GLY A 176 -24.96 -2.86 23.86
CA GLY A 176 -25.16 -1.42 23.87
C GLY A 176 -26.00 -0.92 22.69
N ARG A 177 -25.84 -1.51 21.50
CA ARG A 177 -26.61 -1.13 20.30
C ARG A 177 -28.02 -1.69 20.25
N PHE A 178 -28.20 -2.95 20.60
CA PHE A 178 -29.44 -3.69 20.32
C PHE A 178 -30.22 -4.09 21.58
N GLY A 179 -29.69 -3.76 22.77
CA GLY A 179 -30.21 -4.25 24.03
C GLY A 179 -29.76 -5.69 24.33
N ALA A 180 -29.97 -6.13 25.56
CA ALA A 180 -29.41 -7.39 26.07
C ALA A 180 -29.85 -8.62 25.26
N ASN A 181 -31.14 -8.74 24.93
CA ASN A 181 -31.68 -9.92 24.25
C ASN A 181 -31.22 -9.97 22.79
N SER A 182 -31.55 -8.94 22.00
CA SER A 182 -31.20 -8.89 20.58
C SER A 182 -29.69 -8.84 20.36
N GLY A 183 -28.95 -8.10 21.20
CA GLY A 183 -27.48 -8.06 21.15
C GLY A 183 -26.85 -9.43 21.40
N THR A 184 -27.38 -10.20 22.36
CA THR A 184 -26.92 -11.59 22.61
C THR A 184 -27.24 -12.50 21.42
N SER A 185 -28.42 -12.40 20.82
CA SER A 185 -28.78 -13.16 19.62
C SER A 185 -27.85 -12.86 18.45
N VAL A 186 -27.55 -11.58 18.21
CA VAL A 186 -26.62 -11.14 17.16
C VAL A 186 -25.21 -11.68 17.42
N LEU A 187 -24.73 -11.62 18.68
CA LEU A 187 -23.44 -12.19 19.06
C LEU A 187 -23.37 -13.69 18.73
N VAL A 188 -24.39 -14.46 19.11
CA VAL A 188 -24.47 -15.90 18.81
C VAL A 188 -24.46 -16.15 17.30
N GLY A 189 -25.15 -15.31 16.51
CA GLY A 189 -25.11 -15.35 15.05
C GLY A 189 -23.69 -15.20 14.49
N PHE A 190 -22.96 -14.18 14.92
CA PHE A 190 -21.57 -13.98 14.50
C PHE A 190 -20.63 -15.09 14.95
N LEU A 191 -20.77 -15.57 16.20
CA LEU A 191 -19.94 -16.68 16.70
C LEU A 191 -20.15 -17.94 15.87
N ARG A 192 -21.39 -18.27 15.49
CA ARG A 192 -21.68 -19.37 14.58
C ARG A 192 -21.06 -19.15 13.21
N CYS A 193 -21.12 -17.93 12.67
CA CYS A 193 -20.46 -17.60 11.39
C CYS A 193 -18.94 -17.77 11.47
N PHE A 194 -18.29 -17.32 12.55
CA PHE A 194 -16.85 -17.40 12.73
C PHE A 194 -16.32 -18.83 12.78
N GLN A 195 -17.10 -19.77 13.30
CA GLN A 195 -16.75 -21.20 13.32
C GLN A 195 -16.60 -21.80 11.91
N TRP A 196 -17.17 -21.15 10.89
CA TRP A 196 -17.08 -21.54 9.49
C TRP A 196 -16.01 -20.78 8.71
N LEU A 197 -15.28 -19.82 9.27
CA LEU A 197 -14.25 -19.12 8.50
C LEU A 197 -13.03 -20.04 8.20
N PRO A 198 -12.46 -20.01 6.99
CA PRO A 198 -11.20 -20.68 6.67
C PRO A 198 -10.05 -20.17 7.56
N LEU A 199 -9.00 -20.97 7.78
CA LEU A 199 -7.87 -20.59 8.65
C LEU A 199 -6.65 -20.10 7.87
N ALA A 200 -6.53 -20.53 6.61
CA ALA A 200 -5.41 -20.20 5.77
C ALA A 200 -5.83 -19.95 4.32
N ALA A 201 -5.00 -19.24 3.59
CA ALA A 201 -5.05 -19.17 2.14
C ALA A 201 -3.67 -19.43 1.55
N ILE A 202 -3.63 -20.00 0.35
CA ILE A 202 -2.43 -20.07 -0.46
C ILE A 202 -2.63 -19.15 -1.67
N VAL A 203 -1.76 -18.15 -1.79
CA VAL A 203 -1.80 -17.17 -2.88
C VAL A 203 -0.83 -17.58 -3.99
N GLY A 204 -1.36 -17.73 -5.21
CA GLY A 204 -0.62 -18.13 -6.42
C GLY A 204 0.25 -19.37 -6.25
N GLY A 205 -0.21 -20.33 -5.44
CA GLY A 205 0.49 -21.59 -5.18
C GLY A 205 1.82 -21.47 -4.41
N LYS A 206 2.18 -20.27 -3.90
CA LYS A 206 3.50 -20.01 -3.31
C LYS A 206 3.48 -19.36 -1.94
N LEU A 207 2.48 -18.54 -1.63
CA LEU A 207 2.48 -17.73 -0.41
C LEU A 207 1.46 -18.29 0.59
N LEU A 208 1.92 -18.69 1.78
CA LEU A 208 1.04 -19.07 2.88
C LEU A 208 0.51 -17.82 3.56
N CYS A 209 -0.80 -17.68 3.67
CA CYS A 209 -1.46 -16.59 4.37
C CYS A 209 -2.29 -17.16 5.53
N CYS A 210 -2.08 -16.69 6.76
CA CYS A 210 -2.90 -17.04 7.92
C CYS A 210 -2.81 -15.94 8.99
N HIS A 211 -3.62 -16.00 10.05
CA HIS A 211 -3.60 -14.93 11.06
C HIS A 211 -2.34 -14.98 11.97
N GLY A 212 -2.02 -16.16 12.48
CA GLY A 212 -0.91 -16.41 13.42
C GLY A 212 0.36 -16.85 12.71
N GLY A 213 0.44 -18.11 12.29
CA GLY A 213 1.67 -18.62 11.71
C GLY A 213 1.64 -20.12 11.48
N VAL A 214 2.73 -20.79 11.86
CA VAL A 214 2.96 -22.22 11.61
C VAL A 214 2.84 -23.05 12.89
N SER A 215 2.68 -24.36 12.75
CA SER A 215 2.48 -25.31 13.87
C SER A 215 3.52 -26.42 13.87
N PRO A 216 3.95 -26.92 15.03
CA PRO A 216 4.75 -28.15 15.09
C PRO A 216 3.96 -29.40 14.65
N SER A 217 2.62 -29.32 14.57
CA SER A 217 1.75 -30.42 14.11
C SER A 217 1.68 -30.59 12.59
N PHE A 218 2.39 -29.76 11.82
CA PHE A 218 2.77 -30.11 10.45
C PHE A 218 3.76 -31.29 10.55
N GLU A 219 3.22 -32.50 10.66
CA GLU A 219 3.98 -33.74 10.84
C GLU A 219 5.22 -33.75 9.93
N LEU A 220 6.38 -33.95 10.56
CA LEU A 220 7.70 -34.12 9.95
C LEU A 220 7.82 -35.47 9.22
N GLU A 221 6.72 -36.07 8.77
CA GLU A 221 6.78 -37.28 7.95
C GLU A 221 7.37 -36.87 6.59
N PRO A 222 8.56 -37.38 6.23
CA PRO A 222 9.14 -37.13 4.92
C PRO A 222 8.15 -37.59 3.86
N PHE A 223 7.99 -36.80 2.79
CA PHE A 223 7.28 -37.24 1.59
C PHE A 223 7.69 -38.68 1.24
N ALA A 224 6.76 -39.62 1.38
CA ALA A 224 6.83 -40.85 0.61
C ALA A 224 6.71 -40.43 -0.86
N SER A 225 7.81 -40.50 -1.58
CA SER A 225 7.89 -40.12 -2.99
C SER A 225 6.77 -40.79 -3.79
N GLY A 226 5.78 -40.02 -4.25
CA GLY A 226 4.78 -40.50 -5.22
C GLY A 226 3.31 -40.10 -4.99
N GLN A 227 2.93 -39.45 -3.89
CA GLN A 227 1.53 -39.00 -3.69
C GLN A 227 1.37 -37.50 -4.06
N PRO A 228 0.39 -37.13 -4.93
CA PRO A 228 0.18 -35.76 -5.38
C PRO A 228 -0.82 -35.03 -4.47
N GLU A 229 -0.60 -34.98 -3.16
CA GLU A 229 -1.42 -34.12 -2.30
C GLU A 229 -0.92 -32.67 -2.42
N THR A 230 -1.81 -31.74 -2.74
CA THR A 230 -1.44 -30.34 -2.91
C THR A 230 -1.18 -29.69 -1.55
N ASN A 231 -0.50 -28.54 -1.56
CA ASN A 231 -0.17 -27.74 -0.38
C ASN A 231 -1.39 -27.41 0.52
N ALA A 232 -2.61 -27.40 -0.02
CA ALA A 232 -3.84 -27.15 0.74
C ALA A 232 -4.52 -28.42 1.28
N ASP A 233 -4.38 -29.56 0.60
CA ASP A 233 -5.07 -30.80 0.97
C ASP A 233 -4.62 -31.31 2.34
N LEU A 234 -3.33 -31.17 2.64
CA LEU A 234 -2.75 -31.50 3.95
C LEU A 234 -3.43 -30.75 5.11
N LEU A 235 -3.80 -29.48 4.91
CA LEU A 235 -4.50 -28.69 5.92
C LEU A 235 -5.98 -29.06 6.00
N ASN A 236 -6.60 -29.30 4.84
CA ASN A 236 -8.02 -29.63 4.73
C ASN A 236 -8.36 -30.98 5.36
N ASN A 237 -7.43 -31.94 5.35
CA ASN A 237 -7.64 -33.27 5.90
C ASN A 237 -7.49 -33.35 7.44
N LYS A 238 -6.94 -32.32 8.09
CA LYS A 238 -6.60 -32.34 9.53
C LYS A 238 -7.56 -31.59 10.43
N ILE A 239 -8.39 -30.70 9.88
CA ILE A 239 -9.33 -29.87 10.66
C ILE A 239 -10.70 -29.92 10.00
N GLU A 240 -11.72 -30.28 10.77
CA GLU A 240 -13.11 -30.25 10.32
C GLU A 240 -13.78 -28.92 10.70
N ARG A 241 -14.58 -28.35 9.79
CA ARG A 241 -15.41 -27.15 10.04
C ARG A 241 -16.89 -27.54 10.06
N PRO A 242 -17.70 -26.93 10.96
CA PRO A 242 -17.37 -25.81 11.85
C PRO A 242 -16.72 -26.27 13.15
N PHE A 243 -15.92 -25.40 13.76
CA PHE A 243 -15.36 -25.68 15.08
C PHE A 243 -15.18 -24.41 15.92
N GLU A 244 -15.29 -24.54 17.24
CA GLU A 244 -14.89 -23.48 18.18
C GLU A 244 -13.41 -23.62 18.55
N LEU A 245 -12.72 -22.49 18.69
CA LEU A 245 -11.28 -22.48 18.90
C LEU A 245 -10.89 -23.07 20.25
N GLN A 246 -10.14 -24.18 20.22
CA GLN A 246 -9.54 -24.80 21.40
C GLN A 246 -8.25 -24.10 21.83
N GLN A 247 -7.78 -24.34 23.06
CA GLN A 247 -6.56 -23.72 23.60
C GLN A 247 -5.25 -24.31 23.06
N PHE A 248 -5.31 -25.43 22.33
CA PHE A 248 -4.16 -26.16 21.78
C PHE A 248 -4.52 -26.84 20.45
N GLY A 249 -3.50 -27.29 19.72
CA GLY A 249 -3.62 -28.00 18.45
C GLY A 249 -3.41 -27.12 17.22
N LEU A 250 -3.41 -27.75 16.04
CA LEU A 250 -3.08 -27.12 14.75
C LEU A 250 -3.88 -25.84 14.48
N ALA A 251 -5.20 -25.86 14.72
CA ALA A 251 -6.05 -24.68 14.52
C ALA A 251 -5.68 -23.51 15.46
N CYS A 252 -5.35 -23.82 16.73
CA CYS A 252 -4.86 -22.83 17.67
C CYS A 252 -3.53 -22.24 17.18
N ASP A 253 -2.63 -23.05 16.64
CA ASP A 253 -1.32 -22.59 16.20
C ASP A 253 -1.38 -21.71 14.96
N LEU A 254 -2.21 -22.06 13.98
CA LEU A 254 -2.44 -21.23 12.79
C LEU A 254 -2.97 -19.84 13.15
N LEU A 255 -3.70 -19.69 14.27
CA LEU A 255 -4.26 -18.43 14.72
C LEU A 255 -3.40 -17.71 15.77
N CYS A 256 -2.61 -18.42 16.57
CA CYS A 256 -1.98 -17.87 17.78
C CYS A 256 -0.46 -17.95 17.84
N SER A 257 0.21 -18.68 16.94
CA SER A 257 1.66 -18.75 16.93
C SER A 257 2.31 -17.42 16.51
N ASP A 258 3.51 -17.15 17.01
CA ASP A 258 4.25 -15.91 16.73
C ASP A 258 5.73 -16.16 16.38
N PRO A 259 6.33 -15.41 15.43
CA PRO A 259 7.75 -15.55 15.13
C PRO A 259 8.62 -15.09 16.32
N MET A 260 9.78 -15.73 16.50
CA MET A 260 10.77 -15.29 17.48
C MET A 260 11.43 -13.97 17.04
N LYS A 261 11.66 -13.06 17.99
CA LYS A 261 12.22 -11.71 17.72
C LYS A 261 13.75 -11.68 17.53
N SER A 262 14.46 -12.70 18.01
CA SER A 262 15.91 -12.84 17.87
C SER A 262 16.24 -14.31 17.62
N PRO A 263 17.25 -14.66 16.81
CA PRO A 263 17.84 -15.99 16.91
C PRO A 263 18.31 -16.16 18.35
N ALA A 264 17.99 -17.29 18.98
CA ALA A 264 18.45 -17.61 20.33
C ALA A 264 19.97 -17.85 20.36
N ARG A 265 20.78 -16.85 19.98
CA ARG A 265 22.24 -16.95 19.87
C ARG A 265 23.02 -16.46 21.08
N ASP A 266 22.38 -15.91 22.10
CA ASP A 266 23.11 -15.37 23.26
C ASP A 266 23.08 -16.24 24.52
N ASN A 267 22.76 -17.55 24.47
CA ASN A 267 22.90 -18.36 25.70
C ASN A 267 23.27 -19.85 25.59
N PHE A 268 23.45 -20.46 24.41
CA PHE A 268 23.86 -21.88 24.36
C PHE A 268 24.80 -22.18 23.19
N GLU A 269 26.09 -21.84 23.35
CA GLU A 269 27.17 -22.63 22.74
C GLU A 269 27.35 -23.95 23.53
N VAL A 270 26.32 -24.80 23.49
CA VAL A 270 26.47 -26.19 23.91
C VAL A 270 26.13 -27.04 22.70
N SER A 271 26.99 -28.00 22.40
CA SER A 271 26.75 -29.04 21.42
C SER A 271 25.53 -29.87 21.81
N VAL A 272 24.33 -29.41 21.42
CA VAL A 272 23.07 -30.10 21.71
C VAL A 272 22.85 -31.23 20.70
N PRO A 273 22.56 -32.48 21.15
CA PRO A 273 22.28 -33.61 20.28
C PRO A 273 21.12 -33.35 19.30
N GLU A 274 21.15 -34.01 18.15
CA GLU A 274 20.26 -33.75 17.01
C GLU A 274 18.76 -33.88 17.35
N GLY A 275 18.39 -34.75 18.31
CA GLY A 275 17.01 -34.92 18.80
C GLY A 275 16.49 -33.78 19.70
N GLU A 276 17.36 -32.95 20.27
CA GLU A 276 16.98 -31.80 21.11
C GLU A 276 16.95 -30.48 20.33
N ARG A 277 17.45 -30.44 19.09
CA ARG A 277 17.37 -29.27 18.20
C ARG A 277 15.93 -28.86 17.86
N LEU A 278 15.00 -29.82 17.78
CA LEU A 278 13.58 -29.55 17.55
C LEU A 278 12.94 -28.72 18.67
N LYS A 279 13.41 -28.86 19.92
CA LYS A 279 12.94 -28.05 21.07
C LYS A 279 13.42 -26.61 21.03
N LEU A 280 14.49 -26.30 20.29
CA LEU A 280 15.00 -24.93 20.13
C LEU A 280 14.23 -24.16 19.04
N ASN A 281 13.63 -24.87 18.08
CA ASN A 281 12.91 -24.27 16.96
C ASN A 281 11.47 -23.86 17.31
N TRP A 282 10.91 -24.47 18.37
CA TRP A 282 9.56 -24.22 18.86
C TRP A 282 9.59 -23.97 20.36
N VAL A 283 9.20 -22.78 20.80
CA VAL A 283 9.17 -22.40 22.22
C VAL A 283 7.72 -22.20 22.66
N THR A 284 7.27 -22.89 23.70
CA THR A 284 5.91 -22.71 24.24
C THR A 284 5.75 -21.31 24.83
N ARG A 285 4.56 -20.71 24.69
CA ARG A 285 4.29 -19.35 25.21
C ARG A 285 3.93 -19.31 26.71
N GLY A 286 4.43 -20.26 27.50
CA GLY A 286 4.16 -20.37 28.93
C GLY A 286 2.66 -20.52 29.24
N ARG A 287 2.08 -19.55 29.96
CA ARG A 287 0.62 -19.52 30.28
C ARG A 287 -0.27 -19.10 29.10
N SER A 288 0.32 -18.65 27.98
CA SER A 288 -0.41 -18.31 26.76
C SER A 288 -0.47 -19.53 25.83
N CYS A 289 -1.53 -19.64 25.04
CA CYS A 289 -1.69 -20.72 24.07
C CYS A 289 -0.70 -20.61 22.89
N SER A 290 -0.42 -21.75 22.25
CA SER A 290 0.46 -21.88 21.08
C SER A 290 1.97 -21.67 21.35
N TYR A 291 2.73 -21.44 20.27
CA TYR A 291 4.19 -21.48 20.20
C TYR A 291 4.78 -20.20 19.61
N HIS A 292 6.04 -19.93 19.98
CA HIS A 292 6.96 -19.14 19.20
C HIS A 292 7.75 -20.03 18.24
N PHE A 293 7.89 -19.61 16.99
CA PHE A 293 8.61 -20.38 15.96
C PHE A 293 9.87 -19.65 15.46
N SER A 294 10.95 -20.40 15.28
CA SER A 294 12.22 -19.91 14.75
C SER A 294 12.21 -19.79 13.22
N LYS A 295 13.29 -19.25 12.67
CA LYS A 295 13.53 -19.21 11.22
C LYS A 295 13.61 -20.62 10.64
N GLU A 296 14.25 -21.53 11.36
CA GLU A 296 14.45 -22.92 10.97
C GLU A 296 13.12 -23.69 10.97
N ALA A 297 12.29 -23.51 12.02
CA ALA A 297 10.92 -24.05 12.06
C ALA A 297 10.10 -23.58 10.85
N LEU A 298 10.10 -22.27 10.59
CA LEU A 298 9.36 -21.72 9.45
C LEU A 298 9.88 -22.25 8.11
N SER A 299 11.20 -22.33 7.95
CA SER A 299 11.81 -22.81 6.70
C SER A 299 11.43 -24.25 6.42
N GLU A 300 11.39 -25.09 7.46
CA GLU A 300 11.01 -26.49 7.33
C GLU A 300 9.53 -26.66 6.98
N VAL A 301 8.63 -25.94 7.66
CA VAL A 301 7.20 -25.99 7.32
C VAL A 301 6.94 -25.49 5.90
N LEU A 302 7.56 -24.37 5.49
CA LEU A 302 7.44 -23.87 4.13
C LEU A 302 8.01 -24.88 3.11
N ARG A 303 9.07 -25.61 3.44
CA ARG A 303 9.63 -26.67 2.59
C ARG A 303 8.67 -27.85 2.45
N ILE A 304 8.11 -28.33 3.55
CA ILE A 304 7.12 -29.43 3.56
C ILE A 304 5.90 -29.04 2.74
N LEU A 305 5.41 -27.81 2.90
CA LEU A 305 4.27 -27.31 2.15
C LEU A 305 4.65 -26.84 0.74
N ASN A 306 5.91 -26.91 0.30
CA ASN A 306 6.36 -26.36 -1.00
C ASN A 306 5.94 -24.90 -1.24
N LEU A 307 6.06 -24.06 -0.22
CA LEU A 307 5.74 -22.62 -0.19
C LEU A 307 7.00 -21.78 0.00
N SER A 308 6.95 -20.51 -0.37
CA SER A 308 8.10 -19.60 -0.35
C SER A 308 8.06 -18.61 0.81
N LEU A 309 6.88 -18.14 1.19
CA LEU A 309 6.72 -17.02 2.13
C LEU A 309 5.50 -17.23 3.04
N LEU A 310 5.62 -16.84 4.30
CA LEU A 310 4.49 -16.66 5.22
C LEU A 310 4.09 -15.18 5.27
N ILE A 311 2.81 -14.90 5.05
CA ILE A 311 2.18 -13.59 5.25
C ILE A 311 1.15 -13.76 6.37
N ARG A 312 1.23 -12.91 7.39
CA ARG A 312 0.43 -13.07 8.60
C ARG A 312 -0.09 -11.77 9.21
N GLY A 313 -1.06 -11.88 10.10
CA GLY A 313 -1.56 -10.77 10.94
C GLY A 313 -0.67 -10.51 12.17
N LYS A 314 -1.26 -9.97 13.24
CA LYS A 314 -0.63 -9.62 14.55
C LYS A 314 0.75 -8.98 14.43
N CYS A 315 0.81 -7.86 13.75
CA CYS A 315 2.01 -7.03 13.68
C CYS A 315 2.06 -5.99 14.82
N HIS A 316 3.28 -5.56 15.17
CA HIS A 316 3.55 -4.48 16.12
C HIS A 316 4.57 -3.46 15.56
N GLY A 317 4.68 -3.35 14.23
CA GLY A 317 5.60 -2.43 13.55
C GLY A 317 5.05 -1.00 13.45
N PRO A 318 5.91 0.04 13.51
CA PRO A 318 5.49 1.44 13.39
C PRO A 318 4.89 1.77 12.02
N ASP A 319 5.32 1.08 10.95
CA ASP A 319 4.84 1.31 9.59
C ASP A 319 3.64 0.43 9.20
N GLY A 320 3.08 -0.29 10.17
CA GLY A 320 1.96 -1.21 9.94
C GLY A 320 2.38 -2.57 9.38
N PHE A 321 3.67 -2.82 9.16
CA PHE A 321 4.20 -4.14 8.79
C PHE A 321 5.55 -4.41 9.45
N ASN A 322 5.95 -5.68 9.48
CA ASN A 322 7.29 -6.13 9.83
C ASN A 322 7.73 -7.23 8.85
N VAL A 323 8.97 -7.16 8.40
CA VAL A 323 9.60 -8.23 7.61
C VAL A 323 10.58 -8.97 8.52
N LEU A 324 10.29 -10.25 8.78
CA LEU A 324 10.91 -11.06 9.81
C LEU A 324 11.58 -12.30 9.22
N LEU A 325 12.44 -12.93 10.02
CA LEU A 325 13.05 -14.24 9.73
C LEU A 325 13.69 -14.29 8.33
N ASP A 326 14.60 -13.36 8.05
CA ASP A 326 15.28 -13.21 6.76
C ASP A 326 14.35 -13.09 5.55
N ARG A 327 13.30 -12.28 5.71
CA ARG A 327 12.30 -11.99 4.66
C ARG A 327 11.46 -13.20 4.25
N ARG A 328 11.37 -14.21 5.13
CA ARG A 328 10.49 -15.38 4.94
C ARG A 328 9.15 -15.25 5.68
N CYS A 329 8.98 -14.22 6.50
CA CYS A 329 7.74 -13.90 7.19
C CYS A 329 7.43 -12.42 7.07
N VAL A 330 6.20 -12.07 6.68
CA VAL A 330 5.67 -10.71 6.70
C VAL A 330 4.51 -10.66 7.67
N ALA A 331 4.57 -9.78 8.65
CA ALA A 331 3.47 -9.52 9.56
C ALA A 331 2.83 -8.17 9.23
N LEU A 332 1.49 -8.12 9.19
CA LEU A 332 0.69 -6.95 8.84
C LEU A 332 -0.23 -6.54 10.01
N ILE A 333 -0.44 -5.23 10.14
CA ILE A 333 -1.54 -4.63 10.90
C ILE A 333 -2.14 -3.53 10.03
N SER A 334 -3.46 -3.59 9.83
CA SER A 334 -4.19 -2.68 8.95
C SER A 334 -5.05 -1.70 9.74
N SER A 335 -4.54 -1.30 10.90
CA SER A 335 -5.24 -0.52 11.92
C SER A 335 -4.33 0.63 12.36
N THR A 336 -4.68 1.88 12.05
CA THR A 336 -3.84 3.05 12.39
C THR A 336 -4.01 3.45 13.86
N ASP A 337 -2.95 3.93 14.50
CA ASP A 337 -2.96 4.28 15.93
C ASP A 337 -3.69 3.22 16.79
N TYR A 338 -3.25 1.97 16.65
CA TYR A 338 -3.90 0.82 17.24
C TYR A 338 -4.12 1.03 18.76
N LEU A 339 -5.35 0.79 19.22
CA LEU A 339 -5.80 1.05 20.60
C LEU A 339 -5.68 2.52 21.07
N GLY A 340 -5.48 3.48 20.16
CA GLY A 340 -5.27 4.90 20.46
C GLY A 340 -3.97 5.20 21.21
N GLN A 341 -3.02 4.26 21.21
CA GLN A 341 -1.82 4.33 22.05
C GLN A 341 -0.52 3.98 21.31
N LYS A 342 -0.62 3.21 20.23
CA LYS A 342 0.56 2.67 19.55
C LYS A 342 1.18 3.64 18.54
N LYS A 343 0.45 4.67 18.09
CA LYS A 343 0.90 5.65 17.09
C LYS A 343 1.49 5.00 15.82
N ASN A 344 1.05 3.80 15.48
CA ASN A 344 1.51 3.08 14.30
C ASN A 344 0.71 3.51 13.06
N ASN A 345 1.34 3.43 11.90
CA ASN A 345 0.67 3.39 10.61
C ASN A 345 -0.01 2.03 10.42
N ALA A 346 -0.92 1.97 9.46
CA ALA A 346 -1.53 0.75 8.98
C ALA A 346 -0.94 0.39 7.62
N SER A 347 -0.88 -0.89 7.27
CA SER A 347 -0.42 -1.30 5.95
C SER A 347 -1.29 -2.37 5.31
N VAL A 348 -1.24 -2.42 3.98
CA VAL A 348 -1.80 -3.47 3.13
C VAL A 348 -0.70 -3.94 2.20
N LEU A 349 -0.57 -5.25 2.00
CA LEU A 349 0.43 -5.84 1.13
C LEU A 349 -0.18 -6.15 -0.25
N GLN A 350 0.36 -5.55 -1.29
CA GLN A 350 -0.07 -5.75 -2.67
C GLN A 350 0.82 -6.80 -3.35
N ILE A 351 0.19 -7.90 -3.78
CA ILE A 351 0.82 -8.98 -4.53
C ILE A 351 0.32 -8.96 -5.97
N ASP A 352 1.23 -9.01 -6.92
CA ASP A 352 0.94 -9.05 -8.36
C ASP A 352 1.87 -10.07 -9.07
N SER A 353 1.68 -10.23 -10.38
CA SER A 353 2.49 -11.16 -11.19
C SER A 353 3.98 -10.79 -11.24
N SER A 354 4.34 -9.52 -11.00
CA SER A 354 5.72 -9.04 -11.02
C SER A 354 6.49 -9.38 -9.75
N ASN A 355 5.80 -9.53 -8.61
CA ASN A 355 6.44 -9.71 -7.30
C ASN A 355 6.22 -11.11 -6.67
N ILE A 356 5.22 -11.89 -7.12
CA ILE A 356 4.86 -13.19 -6.52
C ILE A 356 5.97 -14.26 -6.51
N ASN A 357 6.84 -14.23 -7.52
CA ASN A 357 7.96 -15.18 -7.66
C ASN A 357 9.30 -14.62 -7.14
N THR A 358 9.30 -13.40 -6.60
CA THR A 358 10.53 -12.75 -6.15
C THR A 358 10.76 -13.04 -4.66
N ARG A 359 12.02 -12.97 -4.20
CA ARG A 359 12.34 -12.96 -2.77
C ARG A 359 11.91 -11.65 -2.07
N LYS A 360 11.16 -10.77 -2.74
CA LYS A 360 10.65 -9.52 -2.19
C LYS A 360 9.21 -9.76 -1.73
N PRO A 361 8.82 -9.27 -0.55
CA PRO A 361 7.52 -9.58 0.06
C PRO A 361 6.29 -9.04 -0.67
N GLY A 362 6.44 -8.19 -1.69
CA GLY A 362 5.36 -7.46 -2.36
C GLY A 362 5.56 -5.94 -2.27
N ALA A 363 4.56 -5.16 -2.68
CA ALA A 363 4.55 -3.71 -2.47
C ALA A 363 3.66 -3.36 -1.27
N PHE A 364 4.14 -2.54 -0.34
CA PHE A 364 3.35 -2.11 0.82
C PHE A 364 2.65 -0.80 0.51
N PHE A 365 1.33 -0.77 0.70
CA PHE A 365 0.56 0.46 0.80
C PHE A 365 0.45 0.84 2.27
N VAL A 366 0.94 2.02 2.66
CA VAL A 366 0.95 2.49 4.04
C VAL A 366 -0.02 3.63 4.22
N LEU A 367 -0.86 3.52 5.25
CA LEU A 367 -1.87 4.47 5.64
C LEU A 367 -1.50 5.09 6.99
N CYS A 368 -1.36 6.40 7.04
CA CYS A 368 -1.09 7.12 8.30
C CYS A 368 -2.38 7.37 9.09
N PRO A 369 -2.33 7.48 10.43
CA PRO A 369 -3.50 7.86 11.23
C PRO A 369 -4.12 9.19 10.76
N VAL A 370 -5.46 9.27 10.77
CA VAL A 370 -6.15 10.55 10.57
C VAL A 370 -5.87 11.42 11.79
N LYS A 371 -4.97 12.40 11.63
CA LYS A 371 -4.83 13.47 12.63
C LYS A 371 -6.10 14.31 12.59
N ALA A 372 -6.81 14.46 13.72
CA ALA A 372 -7.98 15.33 13.82
C ALA A 372 -7.67 16.71 13.20
N ALA A 373 -8.29 16.98 12.04
CA ALA A 373 -7.80 17.94 11.06
C ALA A 373 -7.82 19.40 11.54
N ALA A 374 -8.64 19.76 12.53
CA ALA A 374 -8.82 21.17 12.89
C ALA A 374 -7.71 21.74 13.80
N LYS A 375 -7.19 20.95 14.75
CA LYS A 375 -6.20 21.47 15.72
C LYS A 375 -4.75 21.35 15.26
N HIS A 376 -4.44 20.40 14.38
CA HIS A 376 -3.05 20.20 13.92
C HIS A 376 -2.61 21.24 12.89
N LEU A 377 -3.51 21.77 12.06
CA LEU A 377 -3.19 22.92 11.19
C LEU A 377 -3.00 24.21 12.00
N GLN A 378 -3.84 24.44 13.02
CA GLN A 378 -3.63 25.55 13.95
C GLN A 378 -2.34 25.39 14.78
N HIS A 379 -2.00 24.17 15.24
CA HIS A 379 -0.73 23.93 15.91
C HIS A 379 0.45 24.05 14.96
N LEU A 380 0.40 23.55 13.71
CA LEU A 380 1.44 23.76 12.70
C LEU A 380 1.71 25.26 12.46
N TRP A 381 0.68 26.11 12.62
CA TRP A 381 0.82 27.57 12.48
C TRP A 381 1.18 28.27 13.80
N GLN A 382 0.82 27.69 14.96
CA GLN A 382 1.24 28.18 16.29
C GLN A 382 2.69 27.77 16.64
N SER A 383 3.17 26.65 16.10
CA SER A 383 4.57 26.20 16.13
C SER A 383 5.27 26.49 14.81
N ALA A 384 4.82 27.49 14.05
CA ALA A 384 5.45 27.90 12.79
C ALA A 384 6.95 28.23 12.97
N GLY A 385 7.38 28.59 14.18
CA GLY A 385 8.78 28.76 14.54
C GLY A 385 9.61 27.45 14.52
N GLU A 386 9.02 26.29 14.82
CA GLU A 386 9.72 24.98 14.80
C GLU A 386 9.60 24.26 13.45
N ILE A 387 8.58 24.57 12.63
CA ILE A 387 8.35 23.93 11.32
C ILE A 387 9.09 24.64 10.19
N ALA A 388 9.45 25.92 10.36
CA ALA A 388 10.13 26.71 9.34
C ALA A 388 11.39 26.03 8.78
N ASP A 389 12.10 25.25 9.59
CA ASP A 389 13.32 24.54 9.17
C ASP A 389 13.05 23.17 8.51
N SER A 390 11.82 22.66 8.57
CA SER A 390 11.48 21.31 8.12
C SER A 390 10.88 21.24 6.70
N VAL A 391 10.42 22.37 6.16
CA VAL A 391 9.79 22.43 4.82
C VAL A 391 10.39 23.57 4.01
N VAL A 392 11.02 23.21 2.89
CA VAL A 392 11.54 24.19 1.92
C VAL A 392 10.73 24.10 0.63
N LEU A 393 10.05 25.19 0.28
CA LEU A 393 9.35 25.32 -1.00
C LEU A 393 10.29 25.94 -2.03
N LEU A 394 10.54 25.22 -3.12
CA LEU A 394 11.25 25.76 -4.28
C LEU A 394 10.26 26.31 -5.30
N ARG A 395 10.62 27.41 -5.96
CA ARG A 395 9.87 27.97 -7.08
C ARG A 395 9.90 26.99 -8.24
N GLY A 396 8.75 26.74 -8.86
CA GLY A 396 8.67 26.04 -10.13
C GLY A 396 8.64 27.00 -11.31
N SER A 397 8.50 26.42 -12.51
CA SER A 397 8.43 27.22 -13.74
C SER A 397 7.03 27.80 -14.02
N SER A 398 6.03 27.47 -13.20
CA SER A 398 4.63 27.89 -13.34
C SER A 398 4.26 29.06 -12.44
N GLU A 399 5.07 29.31 -11.42
CA GLU A 399 4.96 30.35 -10.42
C GLU A 399 5.46 31.70 -10.98
N CYS A 400 4.85 32.13 -12.10
CA CYS A 400 5.10 33.42 -12.75
C CYS A 400 3.82 34.00 -13.38
N ALA A 401 3.77 35.32 -13.50
CA ALA A 401 2.57 36.05 -13.93
C ALA A 401 2.03 35.57 -15.28
N SER A 402 2.93 35.34 -16.25
CA SER A 402 2.56 34.88 -17.58
C SER A 402 1.86 33.52 -17.52
N LYS A 403 2.45 32.51 -16.85
CA LYS A 403 1.85 31.17 -16.81
C LYS A 403 0.61 31.09 -15.94
N CYS A 404 0.57 31.77 -14.80
CA CYS A 404 -0.65 31.84 -13.98
C CYS A 404 -1.83 32.44 -14.75
N SER A 405 -1.57 33.37 -15.67
CA SER A 405 -2.61 33.98 -16.51
C SER A 405 -3.03 33.12 -17.69
N HIS A 406 -2.15 32.26 -18.22
CA HIS A 406 -2.44 31.45 -19.42
C HIS A 406 -2.90 30.02 -19.11
N TYR A 407 -2.57 29.48 -17.94
CA TYR A 407 -2.82 28.07 -17.59
C TYR A 407 -3.83 27.90 -16.45
N GLY A 408 -4.78 28.83 -16.32
CA GLY A 408 -6.01 28.65 -15.55
C GLY A 408 -5.98 29.07 -14.08
N PHE A 409 -4.82 29.33 -13.47
CA PHE A 409 -4.77 29.72 -12.04
C PHE A 409 -5.47 31.07 -11.79
N LYS A 410 -5.29 32.04 -12.69
CA LYS A 410 -6.01 33.31 -12.65
C LYS A 410 -7.54 33.10 -12.74
N ASP A 411 -7.97 32.29 -13.70
CA ASP A 411 -9.38 32.03 -13.95
C ASP A 411 -10.03 31.29 -12.77
N GLU A 412 -9.30 30.35 -12.15
CA GLU A 412 -9.72 29.68 -10.92
C GLU A 412 -9.96 30.68 -9.78
N LEU A 413 -9.00 31.59 -9.54
CA LEU A 413 -9.13 32.59 -8.48
C LEU A 413 -10.27 33.56 -8.73
N ILE A 414 -10.45 34.00 -9.98
CA ILE A 414 -11.57 34.87 -10.38
C ILE A 414 -12.90 34.12 -10.21
N GLY A 415 -12.97 32.86 -10.63
CA GLY A 415 -14.15 32.02 -10.50
C GLY A 415 -14.55 31.78 -9.04
N ARG A 416 -13.58 31.64 -8.12
CA ARG A 416 -13.83 31.40 -6.69
C ARG A 416 -14.13 32.64 -5.88
N PHE A 417 -13.44 33.74 -6.14
CA PHE A 417 -13.48 34.93 -5.28
C PHE A 417 -14.10 36.16 -5.96
N GLY A 418 -14.50 36.05 -7.23
CA GLY A 418 -14.95 37.17 -8.05
C GLY A 418 -13.77 37.95 -8.65
N ALA A 419 -14.03 38.75 -9.69
CA ALA A 419 -12.99 39.39 -10.51
C ALA A 419 -12.00 40.25 -9.70
N ASN A 420 -12.51 41.13 -8.84
CA ASN A 420 -11.68 42.08 -8.10
C ASN A 420 -10.86 41.39 -7.00
N SER A 421 -11.52 40.57 -6.17
CA SER A 421 -10.86 39.85 -5.08
C SER A 421 -9.92 38.76 -5.60
N GLY A 422 -10.34 37.99 -6.61
CA GLY A 422 -9.52 36.97 -7.26
C GLY A 422 -8.24 37.55 -7.88
N THR A 423 -8.34 38.71 -8.54
CA THR A 423 -7.15 39.42 -9.05
C THR A 423 -6.23 39.88 -7.93
N SER A 424 -6.80 40.37 -6.82
CA SER A 424 -6.04 40.82 -5.65
C SER A 424 -5.30 39.66 -4.97
N VAL A 425 -5.96 38.51 -4.86
CA VAL A 425 -5.36 37.26 -4.36
C VAL A 425 -4.24 36.77 -5.28
N LEU A 426 -4.44 36.81 -6.61
CA LEU A 426 -3.40 36.46 -7.57
C LEU A 426 -2.16 37.33 -7.40
N VAL A 427 -2.32 38.66 -7.27
CA VAL A 427 -1.20 39.58 -7.02
C VAL A 427 -0.46 39.23 -5.73
N GLY A 428 -1.19 38.81 -4.69
CA GLY A 428 -0.61 38.31 -3.45
C GLY A 428 0.30 37.09 -3.68
N PHE A 429 -0.20 36.07 -4.39
CA PHE A 429 0.59 34.88 -4.74
C PHE A 429 1.81 35.21 -5.61
N LEU A 430 1.65 36.07 -6.62
CA LEU A 430 2.76 36.48 -7.48
C LEU A 430 3.87 37.16 -6.68
N ARG A 431 3.51 38.04 -5.72
CA ARG A 431 4.48 38.62 -4.79
C ARG A 431 5.19 37.54 -3.98
N CYS A 432 4.49 36.54 -3.46
CA CYS A 432 5.13 35.42 -2.74
C CYS A 432 6.10 34.63 -3.63
N PHE A 433 5.72 34.35 -4.88
CA PHE A 433 6.54 33.60 -5.82
C PHE A 433 7.87 34.27 -6.14
N GLN A 434 7.93 35.61 -6.11
CA GLN A 434 9.17 36.36 -6.32
C GLN A 434 10.23 36.13 -5.23
N TRP A 435 9.83 35.64 -4.05
CA TRP A 435 10.73 35.35 -2.93
C TRP A 435 11.13 33.88 -2.81
N LEU A 436 10.44 32.98 -3.52
CA LEU A 436 10.70 31.54 -3.43
C LEU A 436 12.14 31.19 -3.89
N PRO A 437 12.89 30.37 -3.13
CA PRO A 437 14.18 29.84 -3.56
C PRO A 437 14.07 29.04 -4.87
N LEU A 438 15.10 29.08 -5.70
CA LEU A 438 15.13 28.34 -6.98
C LEU A 438 15.73 26.93 -6.86
N ALA A 439 16.61 26.74 -5.89
CA ALA A 439 17.30 25.50 -5.62
C ALA A 439 17.58 25.35 -4.13
N ALA A 440 17.81 24.12 -3.69
CA ALA A 440 18.27 23.78 -2.35
C ALA A 440 19.39 22.74 -2.42
N ILE A 441 20.28 22.75 -1.44
CA ILE A 441 21.30 21.70 -1.28
C ILE A 441 20.96 20.87 -0.05
N VAL A 442 20.50 19.65 -0.28
CA VAL A 442 20.08 18.73 0.78
C VAL A 442 21.26 17.82 1.16
N GLY A 443 21.52 17.69 2.47
CA GLY A 443 22.62 16.86 2.98
C GLY A 443 24.02 17.28 2.51
N GLY A 444 24.18 18.52 2.03
CA GLY A 444 25.45 19.04 1.50
C GLY A 444 25.87 18.47 0.14
N LYS A 445 25.08 17.57 -0.46
CA LYS A 445 25.47 16.85 -1.69
C LYS A 445 24.38 16.74 -2.75
N LEU A 446 23.13 17.04 -2.43
CA LEU A 446 22.01 16.91 -3.35
C LEU A 446 21.55 18.27 -3.83
N LEU A 447 21.79 18.59 -5.10
CA LEU A 447 21.21 19.79 -5.70
C LEU A 447 19.76 19.49 -6.09
N CYS A 448 18.81 20.13 -5.42
CA CYS A 448 17.39 20.05 -5.72
C CYS A 448 16.94 21.33 -6.43
N CYS A 449 16.28 21.22 -7.58
CA CYS A 449 15.67 22.37 -8.29
C CYS A 449 14.46 21.93 -9.11
N HIS A 450 13.70 22.85 -9.70
CA HIS A 450 12.57 22.45 -10.55
C HIS A 450 13.02 21.93 -11.93
N GLY A 451 13.89 22.68 -12.60
CA GLY A 451 14.48 22.37 -13.90
C GLY A 451 15.78 21.62 -13.77
N GLY A 452 16.92 22.25 -14.08
CA GLY A 452 18.21 21.57 -14.07
C GLY A 452 19.37 22.51 -13.76
N VAL A 453 20.45 22.37 -14.52
CA VAL A 453 21.69 23.16 -14.38
C VAL A 453 21.77 24.27 -15.43
N SER A 454 22.70 25.21 -15.27
CA SER A 454 22.89 26.36 -16.17
C SER A 454 24.34 26.45 -16.67
N PRO A 455 24.58 26.90 -17.92
CA PRO A 455 25.93 27.19 -18.42
C PRO A 455 26.69 28.21 -17.54
N SER A 456 25.97 29.07 -16.81
CA SER A 456 26.58 30.03 -15.88
C SER A 456 27.30 29.38 -14.69
N PHE A 457 27.19 28.07 -14.51
CA PHE A 457 28.00 27.31 -13.55
C PHE A 457 29.39 26.94 -14.08
N GLU A 458 29.62 27.00 -15.40
CA GLU A 458 30.90 26.63 -16.03
C GLU A 458 31.86 27.82 -16.19
N LEU A 459 31.37 29.06 -16.07
CA LEU A 459 32.13 30.27 -16.44
C LEU A 459 33.15 30.77 -15.39
N GLU A 460 33.17 30.22 -14.17
CA GLU A 460 34.10 30.64 -13.10
C GLU A 460 34.55 29.39 -12.31
N PRO A 461 35.72 28.79 -12.64
CA PRO A 461 36.30 27.71 -11.84
C PRO A 461 36.66 28.24 -10.45
N PHE A 462 36.24 27.55 -9.40
CA PHE A 462 36.50 27.95 -8.02
C PHE A 462 38.01 28.03 -7.74
N ALA A 463 38.49 29.22 -7.35
CA ALA A 463 39.81 29.39 -6.76
C ALA A 463 39.80 28.79 -5.35
N SER A 464 40.63 27.76 -5.13
CA SER A 464 40.79 27.10 -3.84
C SER A 464 41.20 28.12 -2.76
N GLY A 465 40.30 28.47 -1.83
CA GLY A 465 40.69 29.29 -0.67
C GLY A 465 39.61 30.07 0.09
N GLN A 466 38.34 30.09 -0.32
CA GLN A 466 37.29 30.85 0.41
C GLN A 466 36.31 29.91 1.16
N PRO A 467 35.86 30.27 2.37
CA PRO A 467 34.99 29.45 3.21
C PRO A 467 33.49 29.67 2.93
N GLU A 468 33.09 29.70 1.65
CA GLU A 468 31.67 29.85 1.28
C GLU A 468 30.99 28.49 1.23
N THR A 469 29.76 28.37 1.76
CA THR A 469 28.99 27.13 1.68
C THR A 469 28.47 26.92 0.25
N ASN A 470 28.16 25.68 -0.12
CA ASN A 470 27.64 25.36 -1.46
C ASN A 470 26.37 26.18 -1.83
N ALA A 471 25.59 26.61 -0.85
CA ALA A 471 24.38 27.42 -1.05
C ALA A 471 24.70 28.90 -1.30
N ASP A 472 25.75 29.44 -0.67
CA ASP A 472 26.18 30.83 -0.83
C ASP A 472 26.58 31.14 -2.28
N LEU A 473 27.20 30.15 -2.94
CA LEU A 473 27.57 30.19 -4.36
C LEU A 473 26.39 30.45 -5.31
N LEU A 474 25.19 29.99 -4.94
CA LEU A 474 23.96 30.22 -5.70
C LEU A 474 23.24 31.49 -5.24
N ASN A 475 23.23 31.75 -3.93
CA ASN A 475 22.53 32.88 -3.32
C ASN A 475 23.08 34.24 -3.77
N ASN A 476 24.40 34.33 -4.03
CA ASN A 476 25.04 35.59 -4.44
C ASN A 476 24.82 35.96 -5.92
N LYS A 477 24.18 35.09 -6.72
CA LYS A 477 24.01 35.31 -8.17
C LYS A 477 22.63 35.79 -8.60
N ILE A 478 21.62 35.68 -7.73
CA ILE A 478 20.23 36.09 -8.04
C ILE A 478 19.67 36.89 -6.87
N GLU A 479 19.48 38.18 -7.08
CA GLU A 479 18.81 39.05 -6.11
C GLU A 479 17.31 38.74 -6.07
N ARG A 480 16.76 38.69 -4.85
CA ARG A 480 15.32 38.55 -4.59
C ARG A 480 14.78 39.84 -3.95
N PRO A 481 13.53 40.25 -4.26
CA PRO A 481 12.57 39.58 -5.12
C PRO A 481 12.88 39.76 -6.61
N PHE A 482 12.54 38.78 -7.45
CA PHE A 482 12.65 38.92 -8.90
C PHE A 482 11.46 38.30 -9.64
N GLU A 483 11.11 38.88 -10.78
CA GLU A 483 10.22 38.23 -11.74
C GLU A 483 10.99 37.38 -12.75
N LEU A 484 10.38 36.26 -13.14
CA LEU A 484 11.03 35.29 -14.00
C LEU A 484 11.25 35.86 -15.40
N GLN A 485 12.52 36.09 -15.75
CA GLN A 485 12.93 36.55 -17.07
C GLN A 485 12.88 35.42 -18.11
N GLN A 486 12.87 35.81 -19.39
CA GLN A 486 12.85 34.85 -20.51
C GLN A 486 14.19 34.11 -20.71
N PHE A 487 15.29 34.52 -20.10
CA PHE A 487 16.60 33.89 -20.22
C PHE A 487 17.44 34.17 -18.96
N GLY A 488 18.55 33.45 -18.81
CA GLY A 488 19.51 33.60 -17.71
C GLY A 488 19.39 32.52 -16.63
N LEU A 489 20.25 32.61 -15.61
CA LEU A 489 20.43 31.56 -14.58
C LEU A 489 19.11 31.12 -13.90
N ALA A 490 18.25 32.08 -13.54
CA ALA A 490 16.95 31.78 -12.93
C ALA A 490 16.05 30.99 -13.88
N CYS A 491 16.06 31.35 -15.16
CA CYS A 491 15.30 30.64 -16.18
C CYS A 491 15.85 29.23 -16.37
N ASP A 492 17.18 29.06 -16.40
CA ASP A 492 17.83 27.76 -16.58
C ASP A 492 17.56 26.80 -15.43
N LEU A 493 17.68 27.26 -14.18
CA LEU A 493 17.36 26.45 -13.00
C LEU A 493 15.90 25.98 -12.97
N LEU A 494 14.99 26.72 -13.60
CA LEU A 494 13.59 26.35 -13.72
C LEU A 494 13.27 25.59 -15.00
N CYS A 495 14.07 25.73 -16.05
CA CYS A 495 13.67 25.35 -17.40
C CYS A 495 14.60 24.43 -18.20
N SER A 496 15.85 24.26 -17.79
CA SER A 496 16.76 23.36 -18.49
C SER A 496 16.35 21.91 -18.27
N ASP A 497 16.60 21.05 -19.26
CA ASP A 497 16.16 19.64 -19.28
C ASP A 497 17.34 18.72 -19.67
N PRO A 498 17.55 17.57 -19.03
CA PRO A 498 18.62 16.64 -19.42
C PRO A 498 18.41 16.12 -20.86
N MET A 499 19.49 15.91 -21.60
CA MET A 499 19.41 15.28 -22.93
C MET A 499 18.91 13.83 -22.83
N LYS A 500 18.02 13.42 -23.76
CA LYS A 500 17.35 12.10 -23.73
C LYS A 500 18.13 10.97 -24.38
N SER A 501 19.09 11.27 -25.24
CA SER A 501 19.97 10.31 -25.90
C SER A 501 21.41 10.73 -25.63
N PRO A 502 22.36 9.79 -25.42
CA PRO A 502 23.78 10.11 -25.55
C PRO A 502 23.97 10.55 -27.00
N ALA A 503 24.03 11.86 -27.23
CA ALA A 503 24.27 12.39 -28.56
C ALA A 503 25.70 11.98 -28.96
N ARG A 504 25.83 10.82 -29.62
CA ARG A 504 27.04 10.32 -30.29
C ARG A 504 28.33 10.55 -29.46
N ASP A 505 28.66 9.59 -28.60
CA ASP A 505 29.99 9.45 -27.96
C ASP A 505 31.15 9.20 -28.96
N ASN A 506 30.99 9.50 -30.26
CA ASN A 506 32.03 9.36 -31.28
C ASN A 506 32.50 10.73 -31.81
N PHE A 507 32.98 11.60 -30.93
CA PHE A 507 33.88 12.66 -31.35
C PHE A 507 35.18 12.59 -30.54
N GLU A 508 36.00 11.57 -30.83
CA GLU A 508 37.47 11.70 -30.81
C GLU A 508 37.91 12.66 -31.93
N VAL A 509 37.39 13.88 -31.93
CA VAL A 509 37.92 14.98 -32.74
C VAL A 509 38.32 16.06 -31.76
N SER A 510 39.57 16.47 -31.81
CA SER A 510 40.12 17.60 -31.07
C SER A 510 39.39 18.89 -31.44
N VAL A 511 38.25 19.14 -30.81
CA VAL A 511 37.47 20.38 -31.01
C VAL A 511 38.06 21.49 -30.13
N PRO A 512 38.34 22.70 -30.68
CA PRO A 512 38.83 23.83 -29.91
C PRO A 512 37.94 24.18 -28.71
N GLU A 513 38.54 24.68 -27.64
CA GLU A 513 37.91 24.91 -26.32
C GLU A 513 36.62 25.76 -26.38
N GLY A 514 36.53 26.69 -27.35
CA GLY A 514 35.36 27.53 -27.58
C GLY A 514 34.14 26.84 -28.24
N GLU A 515 34.30 25.65 -28.81
CA GLU A 515 33.21 24.89 -29.45
C GLU A 515 32.65 23.76 -28.56
N ARG A 516 33.34 23.41 -27.47
CA ARG A 516 32.87 22.42 -26.47
C ARG A 516 31.55 22.82 -25.80
N LEU A 517 31.34 24.11 -25.56
CA LEU A 517 30.09 24.66 -25.01
C LEU A 517 28.86 24.36 -25.89
N LYS A 518 29.03 24.29 -27.22
CA LYS A 518 27.95 24.00 -28.18
C LYS A 518 27.51 22.53 -28.18
N LEU A 519 28.38 21.62 -27.73
CA LEU A 519 28.09 20.19 -27.63
C LEU A 519 27.44 19.82 -26.29
N ASN A 520 27.84 20.52 -25.22
CA ASN A 520 27.34 20.29 -23.86
C ASN A 520 25.98 20.94 -23.59
N TRP A 521 25.66 22.03 -24.30
CA TRP A 521 24.43 22.79 -24.14
C TRP A 521 23.75 23.00 -25.49
N VAL A 522 22.55 22.43 -25.65
CA VAL A 522 21.76 22.55 -26.88
C VAL A 522 20.55 23.44 -26.62
N THR A 523 20.43 24.55 -27.35
CA THR A 523 19.26 25.43 -27.24
C THR A 523 18.02 24.75 -27.81
N ARG A 524 16.89 24.86 -27.11
CA ARG A 524 15.59 24.35 -27.57
C ARG A 524 14.92 25.32 -28.55
N GLY A 525 15.49 25.59 -29.72
CA GLY A 525 14.83 26.47 -30.73
C GLY A 525 14.24 27.76 -30.13
N ARG A 526 12.92 28.00 -30.27
CA ARG A 526 12.19 29.17 -29.71
C ARG A 526 12.00 29.17 -28.16
N SER A 527 12.64 28.27 -27.41
CA SER A 527 12.47 28.18 -25.96
C SER A 527 13.48 29.01 -25.17
N CYS A 528 13.13 29.29 -23.93
CA CYS A 528 13.87 30.12 -22.98
C CYS A 528 15.09 29.45 -22.30
N SER A 529 15.42 28.18 -22.57
CA SER A 529 16.52 27.48 -21.88
C SER A 529 17.12 26.29 -22.67
N TYR A 530 18.03 25.54 -22.05
CA TYR A 530 18.93 24.57 -22.68
C TYR A 530 18.59 23.11 -22.36
N HIS A 531 19.01 22.21 -23.24
CA HIS A 531 19.27 20.81 -22.94
C HIS A 531 20.73 20.62 -22.53
N PHE A 532 21.00 19.89 -21.45
CA PHE A 532 22.36 19.67 -20.94
C PHE A 532 22.82 18.22 -21.08
N SER A 533 24.10 18.05 -21.43
CA SER A 533 24.77 16.75 -21.52
C SER A 533 25.18 16.21 -20.14
N LYS A 534 25.72 14.99 -20.10
CA LYS A 534 26.29 14.41 -18.88
C LYS A 534 27.50 15.22 -18.42
N GLU A 535 28.31 15.71 -19.35
CA GLU A 535 29.52 16.50 -19.10
C GLU A 535 29.15 17.86 -18.49
N ALA A 536 28.14 18.54 -19.06
CA ALA A 536 27.58 19.78 -18.50
C ALA A 536 27.07 19.56 -17.06
N LEU A 537 26.36 18.46 -16.83
CA LEU A 537 25.87 18.10 -15.50
C LEU A 537 27.02 17.88 -14.51
N CYS A 538 28.02 17.07 -14.88
CA CYS A 538 29.20 16.80 -14.05
C CYS A 538 29.97 18.07 -13.71
N SER A 539 30.19 18.94 -14.70
CA SER A 539 30.84 20.24 -14.52
C SER A 539 30.08 21.12 -13.53
N SER A 540 28.77 21.26 -13.77
CA SER A 540 27.86 22.02 -12.92
C SER A 540 27.83 21.53 -11.47
N LEU A 541 27.72 20.21 -11.25
CA LEU A 541 27.71 19.61 -9.93
C LEU A 541 29.03 19.83 -9.18
N ARG A 542 30.18 19.77 -9.88
CA ARG A 542 31.49 20.10 -9.29
C ARG A 542 31.55 21.57 -8.87
N SER A 543 31.07 22.50 -9.69
CA SER A 543 31.08 23.93 -9.38
C SER A 543 30.30 24.27 -8.12
N VAL A 544 29.22 23.54 -7.82
CA VAL A 544 28.42 23.72 -6.60
C VAL A 544 28.74 22.68 -5.51
N ASN A 545 29.79 21.88 -5.68
CA ASN A 545 30.20 20.80 -4.77
C ASN A 545 29.06 19.83 -4.38
N ALA A 546 28.17 19.54 -5.34
CA ALA A 546 27.11 18.55 -5.22
C ALA A 546 27.51 17.24 -5.92
N ALA A 547 26.89 16.13 -5.54
CA ALA A 547 27.10 14.81 -6.11
C ALA A 547 25.95 14.37 -7.03
N LEU A 548 24.74 14.93 -6.86
CA LEU A 548 23.54 14.47 -7.54
C LEU A 548 22.57 15.62 -7.78
N LEU A 549 21.87 15.60 -8.93
CA LEU A 549 20.77 16.49 -9.25
C LEU A 549 19.42 15.78 -9.05
N VAL A 550 18.51 16.40 -8.30
CA VAL A 550 17.10 15.98 -8.13
C VAL A 550 16.18 17.08 -8.65
N ARG A 551 15.25 16.74 -9.57
CA ARG A 551 14.40 17.72 -10.28
C ARG A 551 12.95 17.29 -10.50
N GLY A 552 12.05 18.23 -10.79
CA GLY A 552 10.59 18.00 -10.83
C GLY A 552 9.84 18.26 -12.16
N ARG A 553 10.51 18.81 -13.18
CA ARG A 553 9.84 19.43 -14.35
C ARG A 553 9.33 18.49 -15.44
N GLU A 554 9.92 17.31 -15.63
CA GLU A 554 9.54 16.40 -16.73
C GLU A 554 8.63 15.26 -16.22
N ILE A 555 7.64 14.90 -17.03
CA ILE A 555 6.74 13.76 -16.73
C ILE A 555 7.50 12.46 -17.01
N ALA A 556 7.58 11.61 -16.00
CA ALA A 556 8.11 10.26 -16.11
C ALA A 556 6.98 9.25 -15.89
N ASN A 557 6.86 8.26 -16.79
CA ASN A 557 5.74 7.30 -16.76
C ASN A 557 5.68 6.49 -15.47
N GLU A 558 6.83 6.14 -14.89
CA GLU A 558 6.93 5.42 -13.61
C GLU A 558 6.97 6.36 -12.39
N GLY A 559 6.63 7.65 -12.56
CA GLY A 559 6.74 8.67 -11.52
C GLY A 559 8.15 9.22 -11.33
N PHE A 560 9.18 8.52 -11.79
CA PHE A 560 10.56 9.02 -11.81
C PHE A 560 11.34 8.54 -13.05
N ALA A 561 12.44 9.24 -13.37
CA ALA A 561 13.39 8.87 -14.41
C ALA A 561 14.82 9.14 -13.96
N LEU A 562 15.72 8.18 -14.22
CA LEU A 562 17.16 8.30 -13.96
C LEU A 562 17.88 8.59 -15.27
N ARG A 563 18.69 9.64 -15.32
CA ARG A 563 19.48 10.04 -16.50
C ARG A 563 20.95 10.27 -16.14
N HIS A 564 21.78 10.34 -17.17
CA HIS A 564 23.22 10.62 -17.08
C HIS A 564 23.91 9.74 -16.04
N ASP A 565 23.82 8.42 -16.22
CA ASP A 565 24.36 7.41 -15.30
C ASP A 565 23.91 7.60 -13.84
N ARG A 566 22.61 7.88 -13.68
CA ARG A 566 21.94 8.09 -12.40
C ARG A 566 22.39 9.35 -11.64
N LEU A 567 23.14 10.25 -12.28
CA LEU A 567 23.52 11.55 -11.70
C LEU A 567 22.37 12.58 -11.75
N CYS A 568 21.32 12.31 -12.51
CA CYS A 568 20.12 13.15 -12.60
C CYS A 568 18.86 12.33 -12.33
N ILE A 569 18.15 12.68 -11.27
CA ILE A 569 16.85 12.12 -10.92
C ILE A 569 15.76 13.12 -11.28
N THR A 570 14.84 12.72 -12.14
CA THR A 570 13.61 13.46 -12.42
C THR A 570 12.46 12.79 -11.70
N LEU A 571 11.72 13.56 -10.92
CA LEU A 571 10.51 13.19 -10.21
C LEU A 571 9.31 13.85 -10.87
N CYS A 572 8.22 13.10 -11.00
CA CYS A 572 6.90 13.62 -11.29
C CYS A 572 5.99 13.16 -10.17
N SER A 573 5.60 14.04 -9.27
CA SER A 573 4.79 13.67 -8.09
C SER A 573 3.28 13.71 -8.34
N ALA A 574 2.86 14.01 -9.57
CA ALA A 574 1.46 14.11 -9.98
C ALA A 574 1.05 12.87 -10.81
N PRO A 575 0.51 11.81 -10.19
CA PRO A 575 -0.02 10.66 -10.92
C PRO A 575 -1.20 11.11 -11.78
N GLY A 576 -1.33 10.55 -12.97
CA GLY A 576 -2.45 10.89 -13.83
C GLY A 576 -2.36 12.32 -14.34
N TYR A 577 -1.17 12.81 -14.71
CA TYR A 577 -0.95 14.23 -14.97
C TYR A 577 -1.96 14.78 -16.00
N HIS A 578 -2.59 15.92 -15.67
CA HIS A 578 -3.73 16.51 -16.39
C HIS A 578 -4.97 15.59 -16.50
N GLY A 579 -5.09 14.59 -15.63
CA GLY A 579 -6.12 13.55 -15.62
C GLY A 579 -6.22 12.70 -16.89
N THR A 580 -5.25 12.80 -17.81
CA THR A 580 -5.32 12.17 -19.13
C THR A 580 -4.15 11.24 -19.42
N ARG A 581 -3.08 11.33 -18.62
CA ARG A 581 -1.87 10.51 -18.80
C ARG A 581 -1.89 9.33 -17.87
N GLY A 582 -1.47 8.15 -18.33
CA GLY A 582 -1.32 6.97 -17.47
C GLY A 582 -0.06 6.97 -16.59
N ASN A 583 0.58 8.13 -16.37
CA ASN A 583 1.82 8.18 -15.58
C ASN A 583 1.55 7.96 -14.09
N LYS A 584 2.45 7.25 -13.43
CA LYS A 584 2.56 7.19 -11.97
C LYS A 584 3.13 8.51 -11.45
N GLY A 585 2.93 8.75 -10.16
CA GLY A 585 3.58 9.79 -9.37
C GLY A 585 4.73 9.19 -8.56
N ALA A 586 5.75 9.96 -8.19
CA ALA A 586 6.74 9.51 -7.21
C ALA A 586 7.21 10.62 -6.25
N ALA A 587 7.66 10.19 -5.07
CA ALA A 587 8.40 11.00 -4.10
C ALA A 587 9.69 10.27 -3.69
N LEU A 588 10.76 11.02 -3.41
CA LEU A 588 12.07 10.48 -3.02
C LEU A 588 12.31 10.70 -1.52
N GLN A 589 12.62 9.64 -0.78
CA GLN A 589 13.05 9.68 0.61
C GLN A 589 14.52 9.29 0.72
N ILE A 590 15.26 10.04 1.53
CA ILE A 590 16.69 9.88 1.74
C ILE A 590 16.94 9.91 3.25
N GLU A 591 17.45 8.80 3.79
CA GLU A 591 17.64 8.60 5.24
C GLU A 591 19.10 8.81 5.69
N ASP A 592 20.07 8.67 4.77
CA ASP A 592 21.51 8.75 5.06
C ASP A 592 22.23 9.86 4.28
N ARG A 593 23.40 10.27 4.79
CA ARG A 593 24.31 11.21 4.09
C ARG A 593 24.88 10.63 2.78
N GLU A 594 24.85 9.31 2.61
CA GLU A 594 25.21 8.63 1.36
C GLU A 594 23.96 8.24 0.58
N VAL A 595 23.85 8.75 -0.65
CA VAL A 595 22.70 8.49 -1.51
C VAL A 595 22.87 7.12 -2.16
N ASN A 596 22.22 6.10 -1.59
CA ASN A 596 22.16 4.78 -2.20
C ASN A 596 20.77 4.56 -2.85
N LEU A 597 20.70 4.81 -4.15
CA LEU A 597 19.47 4.67 -4.96
C LEU A 597 19.03 3.21 -5.17
N ASP A 598 19.89 2.24 -4.85
CA ASP A 598 19.56 0.81 -4.92
C ASP A 598 18.93 0.30 -3.62
N ARG A 599 18.82 1.15 -2.58
CA ARG A 599 18.10 0.81 -1.35
C ARG A 599 16.59 0.70 -1.62
N PRO A 600 15.94 -0.41 -1.21
CA PRO A 600 14.49 -0.49 -1.23
C PRO A 600 13.88 0.62 -0.35
N GLY A 601 12.89 1.34 -0.87
CA GLY A 601 12.19 2.41 -0.12
C GLY A 601 12.60 3.84 -0.46
N SER A 602 13.63 4.05 -1.30
CA SER A 602 14.02 5.42 -1.69
C SER A 602 12.97 6.13 -2.53
N PHE A 603 12.14 5.43 -3.30
CA PHE A 603 11.05 6.02 -4.09
C PHE A 603 9.69 5.49 -3.63
N PHE A 604 8.80 6.39 -3.25
CA PHE A 604 7.38 6.11 -3.07
C PHE A 604 6.65 6.37 -4.37
N VAL A 605 6.04 5.34 -4.97
CA VAL A 605 5.37 5.44 -6.27
C VAL A 605 3.85 5.40 -6.06
N LEU A 606 3.15 6.34 -6.69
CA LEU A 606 1.69 6.52 -6.64
C LEU A 606 1.10 6.16 -8.00
N THR A 607 0.12 5.24 -8.05
CA THR A 607 -0.53 4.85 -9.31
C THR A 607 -1.77 5.73 -9.58
N PRO A 608 -2.02 6.18 -10.82
CA PRO A 608 -3.24 6.94 -11.13
C PRO A 608 -4.50 6.10 -10.93
N ARG A 609 -5.58 6.71 -10.44
CA ARG A 609 -6.90 6.06 -10.33
C ARG A 609 -7.48 5.80 -11.73
N SER A 610 -7.91 4.57 -12.00
CA SER A 610 -8.43 4.12 -13.30
C SER A 610 -9.70 4.87 -13.75
N GLU A 611 -10.54 5.31 -12.82
CA GLU A 611 -11.80 6.05 -13.09
C GLU A 611 -11.58 7.45 -13.67
N LEU A 612 -10.45 8.09 -13.36
CA LEU A 612 -10.08 9.41 -13.86
C LEU A 612 -9.57 9.38 -15.31
N LEU A 613 -9.20 8.21 -15.83
CA LEU A 613 -8.65 8.04 -17.18
C LEU A 613 -9.73 7.83 -18.26
N SER A 614 -11.02 7.78 -17.90
CA SER A 614 -12.13 7.52 -18.83
C SER A 614 -12.51 8.74 -19.68
N GLU A 615 -12.89 8.51 -20.94
CA GLU A 615 -13.25 9.60 -21.89
C GLU A 615 -14.42 10.48 -21.41
N LYS A 616 -15.30 9.95 -20.53
CA LYS A 616 -16.45 10.69 -20.00
C LYS A 616 -16.07 11.77 -18.97
N ASN A 617 -14.89 11.67 -18.34
CA ASN A 617 -14.39 12.69 -17.40
C ASN A 617 -13.52 13.76 -18.07
N ARG A 618 -13.34 13.72 -19.40
CA ARG A 618 -12.62 14.76 -20.18
C ARG A 618 -13.24 16.15 -20.03
N SER A 619 -14.52 16.25 -19.67
CA SER A 619 -15.26 17.50 -19.50
C SER A 619 -15.06 18.19 -18.15
N PHE A 620 -14.56 17.50 -17.11
CA PHE A 620 -14.38 18.08 -15.77
C PHE A 620 -12.98 18.68 -15.53
N LEU A 621 -12.02 18.41 -16.41
CA LEU A 621 -10.63 18.90 -16.30
C LEU A 621 -10.28 20.05 -17.26
N TYR A 622 -11.13 20.31 -18.25
CA TYR A 622 -11.13 21.57 -18.99
C TYR A 622 -12.26 22.43 -18.41
N TRP A 623 -11.94 23.35 -17.51
CA TRP A 623 -12.83 24.47 -17.28
C TRP A 623 -13.04 25.16 -18.64
N HIS A 624 -14.30 25.25 -19.06
CA HIS A 624 -14.74 25.66 -20.38
C HIS A 624 -13.95 26.84 -20.98
N SER A 625 -13.18 26.56 -22.03
CA SER A 625 -12.95 27.53 -23.11
C SER A 625 -14.06 27.34 -24.14
N THR A 626 -15.26 27.81 -23.82
CA THR A 626 -16.31 28.07 -24.81
C THR A 626 -16.97 29.41 -24.49
N ALA A 627 -16.30 30.49 -24.90
CA ALA A 627 -16.85 31.67 -25.55
C ALA A 627 -15.69 32.46 -26.17
#